data_AF-A0A2S6AYI1-F1
#
_entry.id   AF-A0A2S6AYI1-F1
#
_cell.length_a   1.000
_cell.length_b   1.000
_cell.length_c   1.000
_cell.angle_alpha   90.00
_cell.angle_beta   90.00
_cell.angle_gamma   90.00
#
_symmetry.space_group_name_H-M   'P 1'
#
loop_
_entity.id
_entity.type
_entity.pdbx_description
1 polymer ?
#
loop_
_entity_poly.entity_id
_entity_poly.type
_entity_poly.pdbx_seq_one_letter_code
_entity_poly.pdbx_strand_id
1 'polypeptide(L)'
;IDHILGLRRLWLVPEGESAKNGAYLRYPLEDMLRLIALESWRHRAIVIGEDLGTVPPGFRERLSEHGLAGIRVLWFERTRDGNG
;
A
#
# COMPACT_ATOMS: atom_id res chain seq x y z
N ILE A 1 -0.42 -6.63 -5.64
CA ILE A 1 -0.07 -6.75 -4.22
C ILE A 1 -1.24 -6.21 -3.44
N ASP A 2 -1.97 -7.10 -2.78
CA ASP A 2 -3.08 -6.74 -1.91
C ASP A 2 -2.54 -5.98 -0.69
N HIS A 3 -3.27 -4.98 -0.22
CA HIS A 3 -2.93 -4.12 0.91
C HIS A 3 -1.46 -3.68 0.92
N ILE A 4 -1.04 -2.90 -0.09
CA ILE A 4 0.38 -2.55 -0.27
C ILE A 4 0.97 -1.75 0.90
N LEU A 5 0.13 -1.17 1.76
CA LEU A 5 0.55 -0.59 3.04
C LEU A 5 1.21 -1.62 3.97
N GLY A 6 0.94 -2.91 3.80
CA GLY A 6 1.58 -4.02 4.50
C GLY A 6 3.10 -4.03 4.37
N LEU A 7 3.64 -3.47 3.28
CA LEU A 7 5.09 -3.31 3.10
C LEU A 7 5.70 -2.27 4.05
N ARG A 8 4.89 -1.37 4.61
CA ARG A 8 5.30 -0.36 5.58
C ARG A 8 4.95 -0.76 7.01
N ARG A 9 3.76 -1.32 7.22
CA ARG A 9 3.28 -1.72 8.54
C ARG A 9 2.09 -2.66 8.45
N LEU A 10 1.93 -3.52 9.46
CA LEU A 10 0.71 -4.30 9.66
C LEU A 10 0.10 -3.99 11.02
N TRP A 11 -1.23 -3.95 11.07
CA TRP A 11 -1.97 -3.93 12.32
C TRP A 11 -2.06 -5.35 12.85
N LEU A 12 -1.34 -5.66 13.92
CA LEU A 12 -1.34 -6.97 14.55
C LEU A 12 -2.18 -6.92 15.82
N VAL A 13 -2.92 -7.99 16.07
CA VAL A 13 -3.77 -8.15 17.26
C VAL A 13 -3.26 -9.39 17.99
N PRO A 14 -3.02 -9.32 19.31
CA PRO A 14 -2.72 -10.51 20.10
C PRO A 14 -3.82 -11.57 19.95
N GLU A 15 -3.44 -12.83 19.98
CA GLU A 15 -4.41 -13.91 19.88
C GLU A 15 -5.44 -13.86 21.03
N GLY A 16 -6.73 -13.99 20.70
CA GLY A 16 -7.83 -13.90 21.66
C GLY A 16 -8.28 -12.47 22.03
N GLU A 17 -7.57 -11.43 21.58
CA GLU A 17 -7.91 -10.04 21.86
C GLU A 17 -8.80 -9.41 20.78
N SER A 18 -9.47 -8.31 21.14
CA SER A 18 -10.24 -7.53 20.17
C SER A 18 -9.34 -6.68 19.26
N ALA A 19 -9.83 -6.35 18.06
CA ALA A 19 -9.09 -5.49 17.12
C ALA A 19 -8.69 -4.11 17.67
N LYS A 20 -9.39 -3.63 18.71
CA LYS A 20 -9.08 -2.37 19.42
C LYS A 20 -7.76 -2.42 20.18
N ASN A 21 -7.33 -3.62 20.56
CA ASN A 21 -6.12 -3.85 21.35
C ASN A 21 -4.89 -4.19 20.48
N GLY A 22 -4.99 -3.94 19.17
CA GLY A 22 -3.88 -4.14 18.25
C GLY A 22 -2.84 -3.02 18.29
N ALA A 23 -1.74 -3.25 17.58
CA ALA A 23 -0.68 -2.28 17.38
C ALA A 23 -0.08 -2.40 15.97
N TYR A 24 0.54 -1.32 15.49
CA TYR A 24 1.27 -1.34 14.24
C TYR A 24 2.68 -1.91 14.41
N LEU A 25 2.96 -3.04 13.75
CA LEU A 25 4.32 -3.52 13.50
C LEU A 25 4.87 -2.84 12.25
N ARG A 26 6.10 -2.29 12.31
CA ARG A 26 6.74 -1.62 11.18
C ARG A 26 7.58 -2.60 10.35
N TYR A 27 7.53 -2.43 9.03
CA TYR A 27 8.36 -3.14 8.05
C TYR A 27 9.28 -2.19 7.29
N PRO A 28 10.41 -2.71 6.74
CA PRO A 28 11.38 -1.91 5.99
C PRO A 28 10.87 -1.62 4.57
N LEU A 29 9.96 -0.63 4.45
CA LEU A 29 9.29 -0.27 3.19
C LEU A 29 10.26 -0.10 2.03
N GLU A 30 11.33 0.69 2.22
CA GLU A 30 12.26 1.03 1.15
C GLU A 30 12.95 -0.20 0.56
N ASP A 31 13.39 -1.11 1.41
CA ASP A 31 14.07 -2.32 0.96
C ASP A 31 13.10 -3.28 0.27
N MET A 32 11.88 -3.38 0.78
CA MET A 32 10.81 -4.16 0.15
C MET A 32 10.45 -3.61 -1.24
N LEU A 33 10.32 -2.29 -1.41
CA LEU A 33 10.02 -1.68 -2.71
C LEU A 33 11.13 -1.94 -3.72
N ARG A 34 12.40 -1.83 -3.31
CA ARG A 34 13.55 -2.14 -4.18
C ARG A 34 13.56 -3.60 -4.63
N LEU A 35 13.29 -4.53 -3.72
CA LEU A 35 13.20 -5.96 -4.04
C LEU A 35 12.05 -6.24 -5.00
N ILE A 36 10.88 -5.64 -4.78
CA ILE A 36 9.73 -5.79 -5.68
C ILE A 36 10.05 -5.24 -7.08
N ALA A 37 10.69 -4.07 -7.16
CA ALA A 37 11.10 -3.50 -8.45
C ALA A 37 12.10 -4.40 -9.18
N LEU A 38 13.05 -4.99 -8.46
CA LEU A 38 14.01 -5.95 -9.00
C LEU A 38 13.30 -7.21 -9.55
N GLU A 39 12.41 -7.81 -8.77
CA GLU A 39 11.70 -9.02 -9.20
C GLU A 39 10.71 -8.73 -10.34
N SER A 40 10.04 -7.58 -10.31
CA SER A 40 9.22 -7.06 -11.41
C SER A 40 10.01 -7.04 -12.73
N TRP A 41 11.21 -6.45 -12.71
CA TRP A 41 12.08 -6.38 -13.87
C TRP A 41 12.54 -7.77 -14.35
N ARG A 42 13.00 -8.64 -13.44
CA ARG A 42 13.45 -10.01 -13.76
C ARG A 42 12.36 -10.85 -14.40
N HIS A 43 11.12 -10.67 -13.96
CA HIS A 43 9.97 -11.44 -14.42
C HIS A 43 9.18 -10.75 -15.54
N ARG A 44 9.60 -9.56 -15.98
CA ARG A 44 8.88 -8.73 -16.97
C ARG A 44 7.41 -8.55 -16.59
N ALA A 45 7.14 -8.39 -15.30
CA ALA A 45 5.81 -8.29 -14.74
C ALA A 45 5.47 -6.83 -14.44
N ILE A 46 4.19 -6.49 -14.50
CA ILE A 46 3.69 -5.21 -13.99
C ILE A 46 3.25 -5.42 -12.55
N VAL A 47 3.65 -4.51 -11.66
CA VAL A 47 3.23 -4.54 -10.26
C VAL A 47 2.19 -3.44 -10.03
N ILE A 48 1.02 -3.88 -9.58
CA ILE A 48 -0.06 -3.01 -9.12
C ILE A 48 -0.27 -3.27 -7.63
N GLY A 49 -0.17 -2.21 -6.83
CA GLY A 49 -0.45 -2.21 -5.40
C GLY A 49 -1.84 -1.71 -5.09
N GLU A 50 -2.59 -2.45 -4.28
CA GLU A 50 -3.85 -1.98 -3.73
C GLU A 50 -3.55 -0.95 -2.62
N ASP A 51 -3.79 0.33 -2.92
CA ASP A 51 -3.56 1.49 -2.06
C ASP A 51 -4.89 2.19 -1.68
N LEU A 52 -5.88 1.41 -1.24
CA LEU A 52 -7.18 1.92 -0.80
C LEU A 52 -7.19 2.19 0.71
N GLY A 53 -8.19 2.97 1.16
CA GLY A 53 -8.37 3.33 2.57
C GLY A 53 -7.50 4.51 3.01
N THR A 54 -7.02 4.46 4.26
CA THR A 54 -6.26 5.57 4.87
C THR A 54 -4.78 5.50 4.50
N VAL A 55 -4.47 6.02 3.32
CA VAL A 55 -3.11 6.10 2.79
C VAL A 55 -2.36 7.31 3.37
N PRO A 56 -1.15 7.15 3.92
CA PRO A 56 -0.34 8.27 4.38
C PRO A 56 0.00 9.25 3.24
N PRO A 57 0.08 10.57 3.51
CA PRO A 57 0.57 11.53 2.52
C PRO A 57 1.95 11.12 1.97
N GLY A 58 2.18 11.32 0.68
CA GLY A 58 3.44 10.98 0.01
C GLY A 58 3.64 9.49 -0.32
N PHE A 59 2.72 8.60 0.10
CA PHE A 59 2.89 7.17 -0.12
C PHE A 59 2.69 6.77 -1.59
N ARG A 60 1.73 7.39 -2.29
CA ARG A 60 1.46 7.09 -3.70
C ARG A 60 2.60 7.55 -4.60
N GLU A 61 3.13 8.73 -4.32
CA GLU A 61 4.30 9.30 -4.97
C GLU A 61 5.50 8.37 -4.82
N ARG A 62 5.72 7.85 -3.61
CA ARG A 62 6.79 6.91 -3.30
C ARG A 62 6.66 5.57 -4.02
N LEU A 63 5.44 5.04 -4.19
CA LEU A 63 5.21 3.84 -5.00
C LEU A 63 5.56 4.11 -6.48
N SER A 64 5.12 5.25 -7.00
CA SER A 64 5.39 5.68 -8.38
C SER A 64 6.89 5.85 -8.64
N GLU A 65 7.64 6.43 -7.70
CA GLU A 65 9.10 6.56 -7.77
C GLU A 65 9.83 5.20 -7.92
N HIS A 66 9.22 4.12 -7.44
CA HIS A 66 9.75 2.75 -7.57
C HIS A 66 9.13 1.97 -8.75
N GLY A 67 8.30 2.62 -9.57
CA GLY A 67 7.66 2.00 -10.74
C GLY A 67 6.45 1.11 -10.41
N LEU A 68 5.85 1.27 -9.22
CA LEU A 68 4.65 0.53 -8.83
C LEU A 68 3.41 1.41 -9.06
N ALA A 69 2.41 0.86 -9.75
CA ALA A 69 1.13 1.53 -9.94
C ALA A 69 0.20 1.32 -8.74
N GLY A 70 -0.64 2.32 -8.44
CA GLY A 70 -1.75 2.20 -7.50
C GLY A 70 -3.06 1.78 -8.17
N ILE A 71 -4.11 1.62 -7.38
CA ILE A 71 -5.48 1.35 -7.83
C ILE A 71 -6.36 2.57 -7.52
N ARG A 72 -7.16 2.96 -8.51
CA ARG A 72 -8.22 3.97 -8.39
C ARG A 72 -9.55 3.28 -8.64
N VAL A 73 -10.45 3.33 -7.67
CA VAL A 73 -11.76 2.69 -7.77
C VAL A 73 -12.80 3.78 -7.97
N LEU A 74 -13.43 3.80 -9.15
CA LEU A 74 -14.36 4.86 -9.57
C LEU A 74 -15.35 5.28 -8.48
N TRP A 75 -15.96 4.32 -7.78
CA TRP A 75 -16.94 4.57 -6.72
C TRP A 75 -16.40 5.36 -5.50
N PHE A 76 -15.07 5.33 -5.29
CA PHE A 76 -14.38 6.05 -4.23
C PHE A 76 -13.72 7.34 -4.71
N GLU A 77 -13.60 7.53 -6.03
CA GLU A 77 -13.07 8.77 -6.59
C GLU A 77 -14.14 9.86 -6.47
N ARG A 78 -13.78 10.93 -5.75
CA ARG A 78 -14.62 12.11 -5.60
C ARG A 78 -13.73 13.34 -5.66
N THR A 79 -14.13 14.34 -6.43
CA THR A 79 -13.55 15.68 -6.31
C THR A 79 -13.91 16.29 -4.96
N ARG A 80 -13.15 17.31 -4.52
CA ARG A 80 -13.44 18.05 -3.28
C ARG A 80 -14.86 18.63 -3.24
N ASP A 81 -15.43 18.90 -4.41
CA ASP A 81 -16.74 19.52 -4.57
C ASP A 81 -17.87 18.47 -4.76
N GLY A 82 -17.53 17.17 -4.73
CA GLY A 82 -18.50 16.07 -4.83
C GLY A 82 -19.03 15.79 -6.23
N ASN A 83 -18.59 16.55 -7.23
CA ASN A 83 -18.89 16.29 -8.64
C ASN A 83 -17.81 15.36 -9.18
N GLY A 84 -18.14 14.06 -9.26
CA GLY A 84 -17.37 12.96 -9.88
C GLY A 84 -15.96 13.28 -10.35
#